data_AF-A0A8B9BSJ7-F1
#
_entry.id   AF-A0A8B9BSJ7-F1
#
_cell.length_a   1.000
_cell.length_b   1.000
_cell.length_c   1.000
_cell.angle_alpha   90.00
_cell.angle_beta   90.00
_cell.angle_gamma   90.00
#
_symmetry.space_group_name_H-M   'P 1'
#
loop_
_entity.id
_entity.type
_entity.pdbx_description
1 polymer ?
#
loop_
_entity_poly.entity_id
_entity_poly.type
_entity_poly.pdbx_seq_one_letter_code
_entity_poly.pdbx_strand_id
1 'polypeptide(L)'
;MKALLLAVLALILCAEQANALYCYTCEWEQSNWSCLKAQKCSDKDEYCVTNVASVGIGFLSLWKRITKKCSGSCPYHNFSLGLATYTSYCCQTFLCNLSACPGPRLARGLLHLQPKAAMRL
;
A
#
# COMPACT_ATOMS: atom_id res chain seq x y z
N MET A 1 35.90 17.51 18.94
CA MET A 1 34.62 18.14 18.55
C MET A 1 34.22 17.81 17.11
N LYS A 2 35.05 18.13 16.09
CA LYS A 2 34.74 17.83 14.68
C LYS A 2 34.58 16.34 14.36
N ALA A 3 35.42 15.47 14.94
CA ALA A 3 35.33 14.02 14.74
C ALA A 3 34.02 13.42 15.30
N LEU A 4 33.50 13.98 16.40
CA LEU A 4 32.27 13.52 17.02
C LEU A 4 31.04 13.94 16.21
N LEU A 5 31.06 15.15 15.64
CA LEU A 5 30.05 15.62 14.68
C LEU A 5 30.00 14.74 13.42
N LEU A 6 31.17 14.38 12.87
CA LEU A 6 31.25 13.49 11.71
C LEU A 6 30.76 12.06 12.02
N ALA A 7 31.07 11.54 13.22
CA ALA A 7 30.57 10.25 13.68
C ALA A 7 29.05 10.24 13.85
N VAL A 8 28.46 11.31 14.41
CA VAL A 8 27.02 11.47 14.55
C VAL A 8 26.34 11.57 13.17
N LEU A 9 26.93 12.33 12.24
CA LEU A 9 26.40 12.46 10.88
C LEU A 9 26.40 11.11 10.14
N ALA A 10 27.48 10.32 10.28
CA ALA A 10 27.58 8.98 9.72
C ALA A 10 26.54 8.00 10.32
N LEU A 11 26.29 8.07 11.63
CA LEU A 11 25.26 7.25 12.29
C LEU A 11 23.85 7.59 11.80
N ILE A 12 23.53 8.87 11.57
CA ILE A 12 22.23 9.30 11.04
C ILE A 12 22.05 8.85 9.58
N LEU A 13 23.12 8.89 8.76
CA LEU A 13 23.09 8.42 7.38
C LEU A 13 22.97 6.89 7.27
N CYS A 14 23.48 6.14 8.25
CA CYS A 14 23.36 4.68 8.32
C CYS A 14 22.06 4.19 8.98
N ALA A 15 21.31 5.07 9.65
CA ALA A 15 20.01 4.75 10.20
C ALA A 15 18.96 4.79 9.09
N GLU A 16 18.87 3.71 8.31
CA GLU A 16 17.69 3.45 7.47
C GLU A 16 16.50 3.43 8.41
N GLN A 17 15.67 4.47 8.38
CA GLN A 17 14.43 4.51 9.16
C GLN A 17 13.46 3.51 8.53
N ALA A 18 13.60 2.24 8.90
CA ALA A 18 12.68 1.18 8.55
C ALA A 18 11.37 1.43 9.28
N ASN A 19 10.57 2.36 8.75
CA ASN A 19 9.20 2.55 9.19
C ASN A 19 8.47 1.24 8.90
N ALA A 20 8.14 0.50 9.95
CA ALA A 20 7.34 -0.70 9.83
C ALA A 20 6.00 -0.35 9.17
N LEU A 21 5.73 -0.95 8.02
CA LEU A 21 4.45 -0.80 7.35
C LEU A 21 3.38 -1.56 8.14
N TYR A 22 2.22 -0.92 8.33
CA TYR A 22 1.03 -1.58 8.84
C TYR A 22 -0.05 -1.50 7.79
N CYS A 23 -0.78 -2.59 7.60
CA CYS A 23 -1.89 -2.68 6.66
C CYS A 23 -3.11 -3.29 7.34
N TYR A 24 -4.29 -3.01 6.82
CA TYR A 24 -5.44 -3.86 7.07
C TYR A 24 -5.30 -5.16 6.30
N THR A 25 -5.67 -6.28 6.92
CA THR A 25 -5.72 -7.59 6.30
C THR A 25 -7.05 -8.27 6.55
N CYS A 26 -7.43 -9.12 5.60
CA CYS A 26 -8.58 -9.99 5.69
C CYS A 26 -8.53 -10.96 4.51
N GLU A 27 -9.34 -12.01 4.59
CA GLU A 27 -9.47 -12.98 3.53
C GLU A 27 -10.95 -13.18 3.20
N TRP A 28 -11.32 -12.95 1.94
CA TRP A 28 -12.64 -13.32 1.41
C TRP A 28 -13.86 -12.67 2.10
N GLU A 29 -13.73 -11.42 2.54
CA GLU A 29 -14.80 -10.69 3.21
C GLU A 29 -15.78 -10.00 2.24
N GLN A 30 -17.05 -9.90 2.62
CA GLN A 30 -18.09 -9.29 1.77
C GLN A 30 -18.10 -7.76 1.85
N SER A 31 -17.67 -7.21 2.99
CA SER A 31 -17.71 -5.78 3.26
C SER A 31 -16.33 -5.25 3.63
N ASN A 32 -16.10 -3.96 3.37
CA ASN A 32 -14.86 -3.32 3.79
C ASN A 32 -14.75 -3.26 5.31
N TRP A 33 -15.87 -3.10 6.02
CA TRP A 33 -15.92 -2.98 7.48
C TRP A 33 -15.45 -4.26 8.19
N SER A 34 -15.86 -5.41 7.66
CA SER A 34 -15.39 -6.73 8.11
C SER A 34 -13.92 -6.98 7.76
N CYS A 35 -13.33 -6.16 6.89
CA CYS A 35 -11.98 -6.31 6.34
C CYS A 35 -11.01 -5.23 6.87
N LEU A 36 -10.99 -5.04 8.20
CA LEU A 36 -10.20 -4.00 8.89
C LEU A 36 -9.33 -4.54 10.03
N LYS A 37 -8.81 -5.77 9.92
CA LYS A 37 -7.82 -6.27 10.89
C LYS A 37 -6.46 -5.62 10.62
N ALA A 38 -6.06 -4.66 11.45
CA ALA A 38 -4.73 -4.05 11.33
C ALA A 38 -3.63 -5.04 11.74
N GLN A 39 -2.55 -5.12 10.96
CA GLN A 39 -1.36 -5.89 11.32
C GLN A 39 -0.08 -5.20 10.87
N LYS A 40 1.02 -5.48 11.58
CA LYS A 40 2.37 -5.14 11.15
C LYS A 40 2.76 -6.06 9.98
N CYS A 41 3.32 -5.48 8.91
CA CYS A 41 3.85 -6.22 7.78
C CYS A 41 5.29 -6.69 8.02
N SER A 42 5.77 -7.64 7.21
CA SER A 42 7.18 -8.06 7.25
C SER A 42 8.09 -6.92 6.77
N ASP A 43 9.36 -6.92 7.18
CA ASP A 43 10.34 -5.94 6.70
C ASP A 43 10.57 -6.01 5.18
N LYS A 44 10.17 -7.12 4.54
CA LYS A 44 10.21 -7.32 3.09
C LYS A 44 8.95 -6.84 2.36
N ASP A 45 7.90 -6.48 3.11
CA ASP A 45 6.62 -6.06 2.54
C ASP A 45 6.56 -4.53 2.43
N GLU A 46 6.51 -4.05 1.19
CA GLU A 46 6.51 -2.62 0.88
C GLU A 46 5.13 -2.08 0.51
N TYR A 47 4.12 -2.95 0.37
CA TYR A 47 2.79 -2.60 -0.12
C TYR A 47 1.67 -3.20 0.73
N CYS A 48 0.65 -2.40 1.00
CA CYS A 48 -0.69 -2.87 1.33
C CYS A 48 -1.44 -3.16 0.04
N VAL A 49 -1.82 -4.41 -0.19
CA VAL A 49 -2.56 -4.84 -1.38
C VAL A 49 -4.02 -5.09 -1.02
N THR A 50 -4.94 -4.58 -1.83
CA THR A 50 -6.38 -4.82 -1.75
C THR A 50 -6.86 -5.43 -3.06
N ASN A 51 -7.38 -6.65 -2.97
CA ASN A 51 -8.01 -7.33 -4.09
C ASN A 51 -9.51 -7.31 -3.92
N VAL A 52 -10.24 -6.95 -4.97
CA VAL A 52 -11.70 -6.98 -5.02
C VAL A 52 -12.12 -7.84 -6.20
N ALA A 53 -12.75 -8.97 -5.89
CA ALA A 53 -13.47 -9.78 -6.85
C ALA A 53 -14.95 -9.40 -6.78
N SER A 54 -15.59 -9.12 -7.90
CA SER A 54 -17.02 -8.86 -7.93
C SER A 54 -17.68 -9.50 -9.14
N VAL A 55 -18.98 -9.76 -9.03
CA VAL A 55 -19.83 -10.14 -10.14
C VAL A 55 -20.99 -9.16 -10.18
N GLY A 56 -21.27 -8.61 -11.36
CA GLY A 56 -22.32 -7.61 -11.51
C GLY A 56 -22.86 -7.49 -12.92
N ILE A 57 -24.03 -6.87 -13.04
CA ILE A 57 -24.69 -6.57 -14.32
C ILE A 57 -24.96 -5.07 -14.34
N GLY A 58 -24.31 -4.34 -15.25
CA GLY A 58 -24.39 -2.89 -15.29
C GLY A 58 -23.91 -2.27 -13.97
N PHE A 59 -24.80 -1.55 -13.28
CA PHE A 59 -24.54 -0.91 -11.99
C PHE A 59 -24.84 -1.80 -10.76
N LEU A 60 -25.43 -2.97 -10.96
CA LEU A 60 -25.77 -3.90 -9.88
C LEU A 60 -24.59 -4.82 -9.57
N SER A 61 -24.06 -4.73 -8.35
CA SER A 61 -23.09 -5.71 -7.82
C SER A 61 -23.86 -6.84 -7.15
N LEU A 62 -23.90 -8.02 -7.77
CA LEU A 62 -24.56 -9.22 -7.23
C LEU A 62 -23.70 -9.88 -6.14
N TRP A 63 -22.40 -9.84 -6.32
CA TRP A 63 -21.46 -10.47 -5.41
C TRP A 63 -20.16 -9.67 -5.35
N LYS A 64 -19.56 -9.60 -4.16
CA LYS A 64 -18.30 -8.90 -3.93
C LYS A 64 -17.51 -9.60 -2.83
N ARG A 65 -16.21 -9.76 -3.05
CA ARG A 65 -15.25 -10.28 -2.08
C ARG A 65 -14.01 -9.42 -2.06
N ILE A 66 -13.54 -9.13 -0.86
CA ILE A 66 -12.40 -8.27 -0.58
C ILE A 66 -11.38 -9.12 0.16
N THR A 67 -10.13 -9.04 -0.29
CA THR A 67 -8.97 -9.59 0.40
C THR A 67 -7.95 -8.48 0.53
N LYS A 68 -7.42 -8.27 1.74
CA LYS A 68 -6.35 -7.31 2.00
C LYS A 68 -5.15 -8.02 2.59
N LYS A 69 -3.93 -7.67 2.15
CA LYS A 69 -2.69 -8.31 2.59
C LYS A 69 -1.50 -7.35 2.54
N CYS A 70 -0.45 -7.69 3.27
CA CYS A 70 0.89 -7.14 3.05
C CYS A 70 1.55 -7.88 1.86
N SER A 71 2.40 -7.19 1.11
CA SER A 71 3.21 -7.82 0.06
C SER A 71 4.46 -7.01 -0.27
N GLY A 72 5.56 -7.70 -0.59
CA GLY A 72 6.79 -7.09 -1.13
C GLY A 72 6.68 -6.59 -2.56
N SER A 73 5.56 -6.86 -3.26
CA SER A 73 5.33 -6.33 -4.60
C SER A 73 3.87 -5.92 -4.78
N CYS A 74 3.60 -5.09 -5.79
CA CYS A 74 2.24 -4.72 -6.17
C CYS A 74 1.81 -5.49 -7.44
N PRO A 75 1.12 -6.63 -7.31
CA PRO A 75 0.65 -7.38 -8.47
C PRO A 75 -0.57 -6.68 -9.11
N TYR A 76 -0.37 -6.04 -10.26
CA TYR A 76 -1.47 -5.38 -10.99
C TYR A 76 -2.22 -6.41 -11.86
N HIS A 77 -3.23 -7.05 -11.27
CA HIS A 77 -4.15 -7.94 -11.98
C HIS A 77 -5.53 -7.30 -12.01
N ASN A 78 -5.80 -6.49 -13.03
CA ASN A 78 -7.12 -5.94 -13.28
C ASN A 78 -7.67 -6.61 -14.54
N PHE A 79 -8.67 -7.47 -14.39
CA PHE A 79 -9.29 -8.17 -15.51
C PHE A 79 -10.80 -8.29 -15.32
N SER A 80 -11.51 -8.41 -16.44
CA SER A 80 -12.95 -8.63 -16.47
C SER A 80 -13.24 -9.86 -17.34
N LEU A 81 -14.03 -10.79 -16.80
CA LEU A 81 -14.47 -12.01 -17.47
C LEU A 81 -16.00 -12.00 -17.49
N GLY A 82 -16.56 -11.40 -18.54
CA GLY A 82 -18.00 -11.20 -18.65
C GLY A 82 -18.55 -10.34 -17.52
N LEU A 83 -19.36 -10.94 -16.64
CA LEU A 83 -19.96 -10.28 -15.49
C LEU A 83 -19.02 -10.22 -14.27
N ALA A 84 -17.93 -10.98 -14.27
CA ALA A 84 -16.96 -11.01 -13.19
C ALA A 84 -15.86 -9.96 -13.42
N THR A 85 -15.44 -9.29 -12.36
CA THR A 85 -14.27 -8.43 -12.35
C THR A 85 -13.36 -8.80 -11.19
N TYR A 86 -12.06 -8.69 -11.42
CA TYR A 86 -11.05 -8.78 -10.39
C TYR A 86 -10.18 -7.55 -10.50
N THR A 87 -10.06 -6.80 -9.40
CA THR A 87 -9.28 -5.57 -9.35
C THR A 87 -8.29 -5.63 -8.20
N SER A 88 -7.08 -5.11 -8.43
CA SER A 88 -6.03 -5.04 -7.43
C SER A 88 -5.54 -3.61 -7.27
N TYR A 89 -5.41 -3.18 -6.01
CA TYR A 89 -4.97 -1.86 -5.62
C TYR A 89 -3.84 -1.95 -4.60
N CYS A 90 -2.88 -1.04 -4.68
CA CYS A 90 -1.74 -1.01 -3.77
C CYS A 90 -1.49 0.39 -3.23
N CYS A 91 -0.94 0.47 -2.03
CA CYS A 91 -0.46 1.69 -1.40
C CYS A 91 0.65 1.35 -0.39
N GLN A 92 1.44 2.34 0.05
CA GLN A 92 2.69 2.12 0.81
C GLN A 92 2.77 2.90 2.14
N THR A 93 1.67 3.48 2.59
CA THR A 93 1.62 4.26 3.83
C THR A 93 0.86 3.52 4.93
N PHE A 94 1.08 3.92 6.18
CA PHE A 94 0.45 3.30 7.34
C PHE A 94 -1.08 3.22 7.19
N LEU A 95 -1.62 1.99 7.23
CA LEU A 95 -3.05 1.67 7.12
C LEU A 95 -3.75 2.31 5.91
N CYS A 96 -3.03 2.52 4.82
CA CYS A 96 -3.51 3.22 3.63
C CYS A 96 -4.66 2.51 2.90
N ASN A 97 -4.81 1.20 3.10
CA ASN A 97 -5.87 0.38 2.53
C ASN A 97 -7.13 0.34 3.40
N LEU A 98 -7.46 1.43 4.08
CA LEU A 98 -8.69 1.56 4.89
C LEU A 98 -9.93 1.37 4.04
N SER A 99 -10.05 2.12 2.96
CA SER A 99 -11.08 1.95 1.93
C SER A 99 -10.69 0.86 0.94
N ALA A 100 -11.64 0.36 0.14
CA ALA A 100 -11.39 -0.54 -0.99
C ALA A 100 -10.69 0.21 -2.16
N CYS A 101 -9.69 1.03 -1.84
CA CYS A 101 -9.26 2.18 -2.60
C CYS A 101 -8.25 1.82 -3.70
N PRO A 102 -8.44 2.33 -4.93
CA PRO A 102 -7.37 3.01 -5.64
C PRO A 102 -7.01 4.30 -4.89
N GLY A 103 -5.78 4.41 -4.38
CA GLY A 103 -5.26 5.69 -3.88
C GLY A 103 -5.34 6.77 -4.96
N PRO A 104 -5.34 8.07 -4.58
CA PRO A 104 -5.42 9.15 -5.55
C PRO A 104 -4.36 8.97 -6.63
N ARG A 105 -4.74 9.17 -7.90
CA ARG A 105 -3.78 9.53 -8.95
C ARG A 105 -3.19 10.87 -8.53
N LEU A 106 -2.16 10.85 -7.68
CA LEU A 106 -1.28 11.99 -7.54
C LEU A 106 -0.61 12.13 -8.90
N ALA A 107 -1.20 12.97 -9.75
CA ALA A 107 -0.41 13.77 -10.65
C ALA A 107 0.78 14.26 -9.82
N ARG A 108 2.00 13.93 -10.26
CA ARG A 108 3.23 14.48 -9.72
C ARG A 108 3.09 16.00 -9.68
N GLY A 109 2.73 16.53 -8.53
CA GLY A 109 2.36 17.93 -8.33
C GLY A 109 2.37 18.22 -6.84
N LEU A 110 3.59 18.36 -6.31
CA LEU A 110 4.01 18.90 -5.02
C LEU A 110 2.91 19.29 -4.01
N LEU A 111 2.88 18.63 -2.84
CA LEU A 111 3.49 19.19 -1.62
C LEU A 111 3.56 18.13 -0.50
N HIS A 112 4.70 17.45 -0.38
CA HIS A 112 5.27 17.12 0.92
C HIS A 112 6.78 17.11 0.70
N LEU A 113 7.49 18.01 1.41
CA LEU A 113 8.94 17.99 1.51
C LEU A 113 9.33 16.62 2.08
N GLN A 114 9.75 15.72 1.19
CA GLN A 114 10.62 14.61 1.50
C GLN A 114 11.93 14.92 0.78
N PRO A 115 13.03 15.20 1.51
CA PRO A 115 14.34 15.30 0.90
C PRO A 115 14.82 13.87 0.61
N LYS A 116 14.33 13.27 -0.49
CA LYS A 116 14.98 12.11 -1.11
C LYS A 116 15.44 12.48 -2.52
N ALA A 117 16.62 13.12 -2.48
CA ALA A 117 17.71 13.11 -3.45
C ALA A 117 17.42 13.28 -4.94
N ALA A 118 17.96 14.36 -5.50
CA ALA A 118 18.44 14.39 -6.88
C ALA A 118 19.80 15.09 -6.95
N MET A 119 20.87 14.29 -7.01
CA MET A 119 22.03 14.62 -7.82
C MET A 119 22.64 13.29 -8.28
N ARG A 120 22.40 12.99 -9.56
CA ARG A 120 23.06 11.92 -10.31
C ARG A 120 24.43 12.43 -10.77
N LEU A 121 25.39 11.50 -10.87
CA LEU A 121 26.71 11.57 -11.53
C LEU A 121 27.73 12.52 -10.91
#